data_AF-A0A962SY96-F1
#
_entry.id   AF-A0A962SY96-F1
#
_cell.length_a   1.000
_cell.length_b   1.000
_cell.length_c   1.000
_cell.angle_alpha   90.00
_cell.angle_beta   90.00
_cell.angle_gamma   90.00
#
_symmetry.space_group_name_H-M   'P 1'
#
loop_
_entity.id
_entity.type
_entity.pdbx_description
1 polymer ?
#
loop_
_entity_poly.entity_id
_entity_poly.type
_entity_poly.pdbx_seq_one_letter_code
_entity_poly.pdbx_strand_id
1 'polypeptide(L)'
;MELDEETHDDLLKDERESSELEESIQPDLGSGELEPDPAPHPQDDDEQWSARVKKRIDKEVGRRKALEERFADRERALLDQINTLSAEVGAIKTRNAAADAQAAEGTLQAKLHSAKQRLRQAMVDGDDEAAVTATEDIADARAEMREMESRKREHQDQQAQARQPQTDNQQPQIPETMGKWLKANSWYQSGQNPRAARLAAELFEDIRQDGFDPNDAGTYAELNKRIRAAIPRAADTIKDIESAVPTRRRESGPPTGTSSADGRAAPVSGARRTFTDQDKARMRAFDIEDTPENRKIWLANHP
;
A
#
# COMPACT_ATOMS: atom_id res chain seq x y z
N MET A 1 -48.64 4.92 35.46
CA MET A 1 -48.08 5.68 34.34
C MET A 1 -47.29 4.67 33.55
N GLU A 2 -47.96 4.08 32.56
CA GLU A 2 -47.41 3.13 31.58
C GLU A 2 -46.48 3.91 30.67
N LEU A 3 -45.19 3.57 30.61
CA LEU A 3 -44.28 3.91 29.52
C LEU A 3 -43.01 3.07 29.73
N ASP A 4 -42.98 1.83 29.22
CA ASP A 4 -41.73 1.06 29.01
C ASP A 4 -42.01 -0.18 28.12
N GLU A 5 -42.76 0.02 27.02
CA GLU A 5 -43.02 -1.03 26.02
C GLU A 5 -42.66 -0.60 24.59
N GLU A 6 -42.16 0.63 24.41
CA GLU A 6 -41.87 1.20 23.07
C GLU A 6 -40.38 1.05 22.67
N THR A 7 -39.48 0.74 23.61
CA THR A 7 -38.03 0.64 23.35
C THR A 7 -37.55 -0.79 23.05
N HIS A 8 -38.39 -1.81 23.25
CA HIS A 8 -38.05 -3.20 22.93
C HIS A 8 -38.42 -3.59 21.49
N ASP A 9 -39.35 -2.87 20.87
CA ASP A 9 -39.80 -3.12 19.50
C ASP A 9 -38.78 -2.61 18.46
N ASP A 10 -38.06 -1.53 18.79
CA ASP A 10 -37.09 -0.91 17.87
C ASP A 10 -35.78 -1.72 17.72
N LEU A 11 -35.35 -2.44 18.77
CA LEU A 11 -34.21 -3.37 18.67
C LEU A 11 -34.56 -4.65 17.88
N LEU A 12 -35.81 -5.12 17.97
CA LEU A 12 -36.28 -6.28 17.21
C LEU A 12 -36.54 -5.98 15.73
N LYS A 13 -36.66 -4.69 15.38
CA LYS A 13 -36.82 -4.22 14.01
C LYS A 13 -35.49 -4.18 13.27
N ASP A 14 -34.42 -3.78 13.95
CA ASP A 14 -33.06 -3.70 13.41
C ASP A 14 -32.44 -5.10 13.14
N GLU A 15 -32.72 -6.09 14.00
CA GLU A 15 -32.34 -7.49 13.73
C GLU A 15 -33.13 -8.11 12.56
N ARG A 16 -34.39 -7.70 12.35
CA ARG A 16 -35.20 -8.18 11.22
C ARG A 16 -34.74 -7.55 9.90
N GLU A 17 -34.41 -6.26 9.88
CA GLU A 17 -33.85 -5.61 8.69
C GLU A 17 -32.43 -6.12 8.34
N SER A 18 -31.61 -6.47 9.35
CA SER A 18 -30.31 -7.13 9.11
C SER A 18 -30.46 -8.56 8.56
N SER A 19 -31.54 -9.28 8.92
CA SER A 19 -31.82 -10.62 8.40
C SER A 19 -32.38 -10.62 6.97
N GLU A 20 -33.08 -9.55 6.57
CA GLU A 20 -33.66 -9.41 5.22
C GLU A 20 -32.60 -9.00 4.16
N LEU A 21 -31.48 -8.41 4.61
CA LEU A 21 -30.33 -8.07 3.75
C LEU A 21 -29.36 -9.24 3.50
N GLU A 22 -29.39 -10.29 4.34
CA GLU A 22 -28.51 -11.46 4.21
C GLU A 22 -29.11 -12.55 3.31
N GLU A 23 -30.43 -12.57 3.10
CA GLU A 23 -31.10 -13.51 2.17
C GLU A 23 -30.96 -13.12 0.68
N SER A 24 -30.43 -11.92 0.38
CA SER A 24 -30.20 -11.46 -1.01
C SER A 24 -28.85 -11.90 -1.61
N ILE A 25 -28.02 -12.65 -0.85
CA ILE A 25 -26.77 -13.24 -1.36
C ILE A 25 -27.04 -14.63 -1.95
N GLN A 26 -28.04 -14.73 -2.82
CA GLN A 26 -27.99 -15.76 -3.84
C GLN A 26 -27.29 -15.12 -5.05
N PRO A 27 -26.19 -15.69 -5.56
CA PRO A 27 -25.85 -15.39 -6.93
C PRO A 27 -27.08 -15.78 -7.73
N ASP A 28 -27.74 -14.80 -8.35
CA ASP A 28 -28.67 -15.00 -9.45
C ASP A 28 -27.88 -15.64 -10.61
N LEU A 29 -27.50 -16.90 -10.40
CA LEU A 29 -27.34 -17.90 -11.42
C LEU A 29 -28.75 -18.10 -11.94
N GLY A 30 -29.22 -17.15 -12.74
CA GLY A 30 -30.47 -17.24 -13.43
C GLY A 30 -30.50 -18.61 -14.09
N SER A 31 -31.27 -19.51 -13.48
CA SER A 31 -31.70 -20.78 -14.01
C SER A 31 -32.66 -20.47 -15.15
N GLY A 32 -32.14 -19.81 -16.19
CA GLY A 32 -32.69 -19.96 -17.51
C GLY A 32 -32.33 -21.36 -17.90
N GLU A 33 -33.25 -22.28 -17.61
CA GLU A 33 -33.43 -23.57 -18.25
C GLU A 33 -32.66 -23.59 -19.57
N LEU A 34 -31.43 -24.11 -19.54
CA LEU A 34 -30.76 -24.50 -20.77
C LEU A 34 -31.44 -25.81 -21.11
N GLU A 35 -32.59 -25.73 -21.79
CA GLU A 35 -33.09 -26.90 -22.51
C GLU A 35 -31.89 -27.45 -23.29
N PRO A 36 -31.52 -28.73 -23.08
CA PRO A 36 -30.50 -29.35 -23.88
C PRO A 36 -31.04 -29.38 -25.30
N ASP A 37 -30.48 -28.55 -26.16
CA ASP A 37 -30.77 -28.64 -27.59
C ASP A 37 -30.47 -30.08 -28.06
N PRO A 38 -31.37 -30.71 -28.84
CA PRO A 38 -31.18 -32.07 -29.31
C PRO A 38 -29.78 -32.26 -29.91
N ALA A 39 -29.14 -33.37 -29.55
CA ALA A 39 -27.80 -33.71 -30.01
C ALA A 39 -27.69 -33.57 -31.54
N PRO A 40 -26.66 -32.88 -32.07
CA PRO A 40 -26.56 -32.61 -33.50
C PRO A 40 -26.35 -33.91 -34.28
N HIS A 41 -27.06 -34.07 -35.39
CA HIS A 41 -26.82 -35.13 -36.35
C HIS A 41 -25.44 -34.94 -37.02
N PRO A 42 -24.73 -36.01 -37.43
CA PRO A 42 -23.31 -35.93 -37.84
C PRO A 42 -23.03 -35.27 -39.20
N GLN A 43 -23.94 -34.44 -39.72
CA GLN A 43 -23.88 -33.89 -41.09
C GLN A 43 -24.27 -32.41 -41.19
N ASP A 44 -24.23 -31.64 -40.10
CA ASP A 44 -24.39 -30.18 -40.19
C ASP A 44 -23.04 -29.50 -40.47
N ASP A 45 -22.99 -28.66 -41.51
CA ASP A 45 -21.81 -27.89 -41.96
C ASP A 45 -21.03 -27.28 -40.79
N ASP A 46 -19.71 -27.50 -40.76
CA ASP A 46 -18.77 -27.00 -39.74
C ASP A 46 -18.93 -25.48 -39.46
N GLU A 47 -19.37 -24.73 -40.48
CA GLU A 47 -19.65 -23.30 -40.38
C GLU A 47 -20.82 -22.98 -39.42
N GLN A 48 -21.90 -23.75 -39.47
CA GLN A 48 -23.08 -23.54 -38.62
C GLN A 48 -22.78 -23.88 -37.15
N TRP A 49 -22.01 -24.95 -36.90
CA TRP A 49 -21.51 -25.28 -35.57
C TRP A 49 -20.60 -24.18 -35.01
N SER A 50 -19.67 -23.67 -35.83
CA SER A 50 -18.78 -22.57 -35.42
C SER A 50 -19.55 -21.28 -35.08
N ALA A 51 -20.63 -20.98 -35.82
CA ALA A 51 -21.48 -19.83 -35.58
C ALA A 51 -22.25 -19.96 -34.26
N ARG A 52 -22.71 -21.17 -33.93
CA ARG A 52 -23.40 -21.46 -32.66
C ARG A 52 -22.48 -21.35 -31.45
N VAL A 53 -21.25 -21.86 -31.56
CA VAL A 53 -20.24 -21.75 -30.49
C VAL A 53 -19.84 -20.29 -30.28
N LYS A 54 -19.61 -19.52 -31.35
CA LYS A 54 -19.33 -18.07 -31.27
C LYS A 54 -20.44 -17.31 -30.54
N LYS A 55 -21.71 -17.53 -30.91
CA LYS A 55 -22.87 -16.93 -30.23
C LYS A 55 -22.92 -17.26 -28.74
N ARG A 56 -22.58 -18.49 -28.35
CA ARG A 56 -22.54 -18.90 -26.94
C ARG A 56 -21.38 -18.21 -26.20
N ILE A 57 -20.21 -18.11 -26.81
CA ILE A 57 -19.06 -17.38 -26.25
C ILE A 57 -19.40 -15.91 -26.08
N ASP A 58 -19.98 -15.26 -27.10
CA ASP A 58 -20.39 -13.85 -27.02
C ASP A 58 -21.43 -13.62 -25.92
N LYS A 59 -22.41 -14.53 -25.78
CA LYS A 59 -23.39 -14.48 -24.70
C LYS A 59 -22.74 -14.62 -23.33
N GLU A 60 -21.79 -15.52 -23.18
CA GLU A 60 -21.11 -15.77 -21.91
C GLU A 60 -20.12 -14.65 -21.54
N VAL A 61 -19.44 -14.07 -22.53
CA VAL A 61 -18.61 -12.86 -22.36
C VAL A 61 -19.49 -11.67 -21.98
N GLY A 62 -20.64 -11.51 -22.64
CA GLY A 62 -21.62 -10.48 -22.30
C GLY A 62 -22.15 -10.62 -20.87
N ARG A 63 -22.50 -11.85 -20.46
CA ARG A 63 -22.89 -12.15 -19.06
C ARG A 63 -21.79 -11.83 -18.07
N ARG A 64 -20.55 -12.25 -18.34
CA ARG A 64 -19.39 -11.94 -17.48
C ARG A 64 -19.16 -10.44 -17.35
N LYS A 65 -19.19 -9.71 -18.47
CA LYS A 65 -19.02 -8.26 -18.47
C LYS A 65 -20.14 -7.56 -17.69
N ALA A 66 -21.40 -7.95 -17.91
CA ALA A 66 -22.53 -7.39 -17.16
C ALA A 66 -22.45 -7.69 -15.66
N LEU A 67 -21.96 -8.88 -15.29
CA LEU A 67 -21.74 -9.25 -13.90
C LEU A 67 -20.59 -8.45 -13.27
N GLU A 68 -19.47 -8.29 -13.98
CA GLU A 68 -18.34 -7.46 -13.56
C GLU A 68 -18.73 -5.99 -13.39
N GLU A 69 -19.54 -5.46 -14.29
CA GLU A 69 -20.06 -4.08 -14.22
C GLU A 69 -20.97 -3.90 -13.01
N ARG A 70 -21.85 -4.86 -12.72
CA ARG A 70 -22.67 -4.88 -11.50
C ARG A 70 -21.82 -4.94 -10.23
N PHE A 71 -20.76 -5.75 -10.22
CA PHE A 71 -19.84 -5.80 -9.08
C PHE A 71 -19.09 -4.48 -8.89
N ALA A 72 -18.60 -3.87 -9.97
CA ALA A 72 -17.92 -2.58 -9.93
C ALA A 72 -18.85 -1.46 -9.44
N ASP A 73 -20.11 -1.45 -9.86
CA ASP A 73 -21.10 -0.46 -9.40
C ASP A 73 -21.45 -0.66 -7.92
N ARG A 74 -21.57 -1.92 -7.46
CA ARG A 74 -21.75 -2.22 -6.03
C ARG A 74 -20.54 -1.79 -5.20
N GLU A 75 -19.33 -2.06 -5.68
CA GLU A 75 -18.09 -1.64 -5.02
C GLU A 75 -18.01 -0.11 -4.92
N ARG A 76 -18.34 0.61 -5.99
CA ARG A 76 -18.43 2.08 -5.97
C ARG A 76 -19.45 2.59 -4.97
N ALA A 77 -20.64 1.99 -4.93
CA ALA A 77 -21.69 2.37 -3.98
C ALA A 77 -21.24 2.16 -2.53
N LEU A 78 -20.55 1.05 -2.24
CA LEU A 78 -19.99 0.78 -0.91
C LEU A 78 -18.89 1.78 -0.55
N LEU A 79 -17.99 2.10 -1.47
CA LEU A 79 -16.95 3.11 -1.24
C LEU A 79 -17.55 4.50 -0.98
N ASP A 80 -18.59 4.87 -1.72
CA ASP A 80 -19.30 6.13 -1.50
C ASP A 80 -19.95 6.17 -0.11
N GLN A 81 -20.63 5.08 0.29
CA GLN A 81 -21.18 4.93 1.64
C GLN A 81 -20.11 5.01 2.74
N ILE A 82 -18.95 4.38 2.54
CA ILE A 82 -17.85 4.46 3.50
C ILE A 82 -17.34 5.90 3.61
N ASN A 83 -17.20 6.61 2.49
CA ASN A 83 -16.75 7.99 2.47
C ASN A 83 -17.76 8.92 3.15
N THR A 84 -19.06 8.76 2.89
CA THR A 84 -20.11 9.56 3.53
C THR A 84 -20.17 9.30 5.03
N LEU A 85 -20.19 8.04 5.46
CA LEU A 85 -20.15 7.67 6.88
C LEU A 85 -18.88 8.19 7.57
N SER A 86 -17.72 8.10 6.92
CA SER A 86 -16.47 8.64 7.46
C SER A 86 -16.55 10.17 7.62
N ALA A 87 -17.14 10.87 6.66
CA ALA A 87 -17.34 12.32 6.74
C ALA A 87 -18.32 12.70 7.85
N GLU A 88 -19.42 11.96 8.01
CA GLU A 88 -20.40 12.15 9.08
C GLU A 88 -19.80 11.90 10.45
N VAL A 89 -19.09 10.79 10.64
CA VAL A 89 -18.37 10.49 11.89
C VAL A 89 -17.35 11.58 12.20
N GLY A 90 -16.64 12.08 11.20
CA GLY A 90 -15.74 13.24 11.35
C GLY A 90 -16.48 14.49 11.84
N ALA A 91 -17.60 14.83 11.20
CA ALA A 91 -18.44 15.97 11.57
C ALA A 91 -18.98 15.83 13.00
N ILE A 92 -19.50 14.66 13.38
CA ILE A 92 -20.02 14.38 14.73
C ILE A 92 -18.90 14.52 15.77
N LYS A 93 -17.72 13.95 15.52
CA LYS A 93 -16.57 14.08 16.42
C LYS A 93 -16.18 15.54 16.63
N THR A 94 -16.12 16.34 15.56
CA THR A 94 -15.79 17.77 15.68
C THR A 94 -16.86 18.55 16.44
N ARG A 95 -18.15 18.24 16.22
CA ARG A 95 -19.26 18.88 16.93
C ARG A 95 -19.25 18.52 18.42
N ASN A 96 -19.04 17.25 18.77
CA ASN A 96 -18.96 16.81 20.16
C ASN A 96 -17.78 17.45 20.88
N ALA A 97 -16.60 17.45 20.26
CA ALA A 97 -15.43 18.11 20.84
C ALA A 97 -15.67 19.62 21.09
N ALA A 98 -16.37 20.30 20.18
CA ALA A 98 -16.74 21.70 20.37
C ALA A 98 -17.76 21.89 21.52
N ALA A 99 -18.77 21.02 21.61
CA ALA A 99 -19.75 21.06 22.69
C ALA A 99 -19.12 20.78 24.06
N ASP A 100 -18.24 19.78 24.14
CA ASP A 100 -17.48 19.44 25.36
C ASP A 100 -16.60 20.60 25.81
N ALA A 101 -15.90 21.25 24.87
CA ALA A 101 -15.10 22.43 25.16
C ALA A 101 -15.95 23.60 25.69
N GLN A 102 -17.13 23.83 25.12
CA GLN A 102 -18.07 24.86 25.61
C GLN A 102 -18.62 24.53 27.01
N ALA A 103 -18.96 23.27 27.27
CA ALA A 103 -19.43 22.83 28.58
C ALA A 103 -18.34 22.96 29.65
N ALA A 104 -17.10 22.61 29.30
CA ALA A 104 -15.95 22.81 30.17
C ALA A 104 -15.74 24.30 30.48
N GLU A 105 -15.81 25.17 29.46
CA GLU A 105 -15.68 26.62 29.63
C GLU A 105 -16.75 27.19 30.57
N GLY A 106 -18.02 26.82 30.37
CA GLY A 106 -19.11 27.24 31.25
C GLY A 106 -18.90 26.78 32.71
N THR A 107 -18.39 25.56 32.90
CA THR A 107 -18.09 25.02 34.23
C THR A 107 -16.96 25.78 34.91
N LEU A 108 -15.87 26.08 34.20
CA LEU A 108 -14.75 26.87 34.74
C LEU A 108 -15.16 28.31 35.08
N GLN A 109 -15.99 28.92 34.25
CA GLN A 109 -16.53 30.25 34.53
C GLN A 109 -17.42 30.25 35.78
N ALA A 110 -18.25 29.22 35.95
CA ALA A 110 -19.08 29.05 37.14
C ALA A 110 -18.21 28.83 38.40
N LYS A 111 -17.17 27.98 38.34
CA LYS A 111 -16.19 27.80 39.42
C LYS A 111 -15.53 29.13 39.79
N LEU A 112 -15.05 29.88 38.81
CA LEU A 112 -14.40 31.18 39.03
C LEU A 112 -15.35 32.20 39.64
N HIS A 113 -16.62 32.23 39.20
CA HIS A 113 -17.63 33.12 39.80
C HIS A 113 -17.90 32.74 41.26
N SER A 114 -18.05 31.45 41.54
CA SER A 114 -18.26 30.94 42.89
C SER A 114 -17.09 31.26 43.82
N ALA A 115 -15.85 31.02 43.38
CA ALA A 115 -14.64 31.34 44.14
C ALA A 115 -14.53 32.85 44.44
N LYS A 116 -14.86 33.72 43.47
CA LYS A 116 -14.94 35.17 43.71
C LYS A 116 -16.03 35.58 44.69
N GLN A 117 -17.15 34.88 44.74
CA GLN A 117 -18.19 35.12 45.74
C GLN A 117 -17.71 34.69 47.13
N ARG A 118 -17.08 33.52 47.25
CA ARG A 118 -16.47 33.05 48.51
C ARG A 118 -15.42 34.00 49.03
N LEU A 119 -14.53 34.51 48.17
CA LEU A 119 -13.52 35.49 48.55
C LEU A 119 -14.17 36.77 49.11
N ARG A 120 -15.21 37.29 48.43
CA ARG A 120 -15.94 38.47 48.93
C ARG A 120 -16.59 38.22 50.28
N GLN A 121 -17.18 37.04 50.47
CA GLN A 121 -17.80 36.67 51.73
C GLN A 121 -16.78 36.54 52.85
N ALA A 122 -15.66 35.84 52.61
CA ALA A 122 -14.56 35.70 53.55
C ALA A 122 -13.98 37.06 53.98
N MET A 123 -13.84 38.01 53.04
CA MET A 123 -13.41 39.38 53.35
C MET A 123 -14.41 40.14 54.22
N VAL A 124 -15.71 39.89 54.07
CA VAL A 124 -16.75 40.51 54.91
C VAL A 124 -16.78 39.90 56.31
N ASP A 125 -16.58 38.58 56.40
CA ASP A 125 -16.62 37.83 57.65
C ASP A 125 -15.30 37.93 58.44
N GLY A 126 -14.22 38.43 57.80
CA GLY A 126 -12.89 38.52 58.41
C GLY A 126 -12.20 37.16 58.56
N ASP A 127 -12.56 36.19 57.72
CA ASP A 127 -11.98 34.84 57.71
C ASP A 127 -10.81 34.79 56.73
N ASP A 128 -9.60 34.97 57.26
CA ASP A 128 -8.37 35.00 56.47
C ASP A 128 -8.06 33.66 55.79
N GLU A 129 -8.37 32.53 56.43
CA GLU A 129 -8.14 31.18 55.87
C GLU A 129 -9.06 30.91 54.68
N ALA A 130 -10.34 31.28 54.80
CA ALA A 130 -11.31 31.19 53.70
C ALA A 130 -10.94 32.14 52.54
N ALA A 131 -10.35 33.31 52.84
CA ALA A 131 -9.88 34.24 51.82
C ALA A 131 -8.68 33.69 51.04
N VAL A 132 -7.72 33.05 51.72
CA VAL A 132 -6.58 32.38 51.06
C VAL A 132 -7.06 31.26 50.15
N THR A 133 -7.90 30.36 50.67
CA THR A 133 -8.46 29.24 49.91
C THR A 133 -9.23 29.72 48.67
N ALA A 134 -10.08 30.74 48.83
CA ALA A 134 -10.83 31.28 47.69
C ALA A 134 -9.93 31.98 46.65
N THR A 135 -8.77 32.50 47.06
CA THR A 135 -7.78 33.09 46.15
C THR A 135 -7.03 32.02 45.37
N GLU A 136 -6.69 30.89 46.01
CA GLU A 136 -6.12 29.70 45.37
C GLU A 136 -7.11 29.12 44.34
N ASP A 137 -8.37 28.92 44.71
CA ASP A 137 -9.44 28.46 43.80
C ASP A 137 -9.56 29.36 42.54
N ILE A 138 -9.41 30.68 42.70
CA ILE A 138 -9.42 31.63 41.57
C ILE A 138 -8.18 31.45 40.69
N ALA A 139 -7.00 31.21 41.29
CA ALA A 139 -5.77 31.00 40.56
C ALA A 139 -5.83 29.71 39.74
N ASP A 140 -6.31 28.62 40.35
CA ASP A 140 -6.47 27.32 39.70
C ASP A 140 -7.48 27.38 38.55
N ALA A 141 -8.65 27.97 38.77
CA ALA A 141 -9.65 28.12 37.71
C ALA A 141 -9.12 28.96 36.53
N ARG A 142 -8.27 29.97 36.79
CA ARG A 142 -7.62 30.77 35.74
C ARG A 142 -6.52 30.01 35.02
N ALA A 143 -5.77 29.15 35.71
CA ALA A 143 -4.78 28.29 35.10
C ALA A 143 -5.45 27.28 34.15
N GLU A 144 -6.51 26.60 34.61
CA GLU A 144 -7.31 25.68 33.80
C GLU A 144 -7.90 26.36 32.55
N MET A 145 -8.41 27.60 32.68
CA MET A 145 -8.91 28.37 31.53
C MET A 145 -7.81 28.67 30.49
N ARG A 146 -6.61 29.05 30.94
CA ARG A 146 -5.49 29.31 30.03
C ARG A 146 -5.02 28.05 29.30
N GLU A 147 -4.99 26.92 30.00
CA GLU A 147 -4.64 25.64 29.40
C GLU A 147 -5.68 25.18 28.38
N MET A 148 -6.97 25.37 28.67
CA MET A 148 -8.02 25.09 27.70
C MET A 148 -7.91 26.00 26.46
N GLU A 149 -7.63 27.30 26.65
CA GLU A 149 -7.38 28.23 25.55
C GLU A 149 -6.17 27.83 24.72
N SER A 150 -5.06 27.39 25.35
CA SER A 150 -3.86 26.96 24.62
C SER A 150 -4.15 25.70 23.81
N ARG A 151 -4.81 24.70 24.40
CA ARG A 151 -5.24 23.48 23.70
C ARG A 151 -6.16 23.79 22.50
N LYS A 152 -7.08 24.76 22.65
CA LYS A 152 -7.97 25.21 21.57
C LYS A 152 -7.20 25.89 20.43
N ARG A 153 -6.18 26.69 20.75
CA ARG A 153 -5.29 27.33 19.75
C ARG A 153 -4.45 26.28 19.02
N GLU A 154 -3.84 25.34 19.74
CA GLU A 154 -3.07 24.23 19.14
C GLU A 154 -3.94 23.39 18.19
N HIS A 155 -5.19 23.12 18.54
CA HIS A 155 -6.12 22.40 17.67
C HIS A 155 -6.52 23.24 16.44
N GLN A 156 -6.69 24.55 16.59
CA GLN A 156 -6.94 25.45 15.45
C GLN A 156 -5.74 25.53 14.51
N ASP A 157 -4.52 25.62 15.04
CA ASP A 157 -3.30 25.69 14.24
C ASP A 157 -3.06 24.39 13.47
N GLN A 158 -3.31 23.23 14.10
CA GLN A 158 -3.27 21.93 13.41
C GLN A 158 -4.33 21.83 12.30
N GLN A 159 -5.56 22.30 12.54
CA GLN A 159 -6.59 22.35 11.48
C GLN A 159 -6.26 23.37 10.39
N ALA A 160 -5.63 24.49 10.71
CA ALA A 160 -5.22 25.49 9.72
C ALA A 160 -4.07 24.97 8.85
N GLN A 161 -3.12 24.23 9.42
CA GLN A 161 -2.09 23.51 8.66
C GLN A 161 -2.69 22.41 7.76
N ALA A 162 -3.72 21.70 8.23
CA ALA A 162 -4.44 20.71 7.41
C ALA A 162 -5.37 21.33 6.33
N ARG A 163 -5.69 22.63 6.44
CA ARG A 163 -6.57 23.37 5.50
C ARG A 163 -5.82 24.28 4.54
N GLN A 164 -4.51 24.47 4.69
CA GLN A 164 -3.73 24.86 3.53
C GLN A 164 -3.85 23.71 2.52
N PRO A 165 -4.16 23.98 1.24
CA PRO A 165 -4.09 22.92 0.25
C PRO A 165 -2.67 22.38 0.35
N GLN A 166 -2.55 21.15 0.83
CA GLN A 166 -1.32 20.41 0.81
C GLN A 166 -1.03 20.20 -0.68
N THR A 167 -0.41 21.19 -1.32
CA THR A 167 0.32 21.04 -2.57
C THR A 167 1.59 20.26 -2.26
N ASP A 168 1.39 19.07 -1.74
CA ASP A 168 2.34 17.98 -1.70
C ASP A 168 1.49 16.73 -1.56
N ASN A 169 0.75 16.48 -2.64
CA ASN A 169 0.75 15.17 -3.22
C ASN A 169 2.21 14.89 -3.63
N GLN A 170 3.08 14.58 -2.65
CA GLN A 170 4.20 13.70 -2.91
C GLN A 170 3.56 12.34 -3.19
N GLN A 171 2.96 12.21 -4.39
CA GLN A 171 3.14 10.99 -5.14
C GLN A 171 4.61 10.67 -5.00
N PRO A 172 4.97 9.48 -4.49
CA PRO A 172 6.37 9.08 -4.42
C PRO A 172 6.97 9.43 -5.77
N GLN A 173 7.96 10.33 -5.78
CA GLN A 173 8.58 10.81 -7.02
C GLN A 173 9.02 9.56 -7.76
N ILE A 174 8.26 9.21 -8.81
CA ILE A 174 8.52 8.03 -9.60
C ILE A 174 9.89 8.28 -10.22
N PRO A 175 10.89 7.40 -9.99
CA PRO A 175 12.21 7.56 -10.59
C PRO A 175 12.07 7.86 -12.08
N GLU A 176 12.85 8.82 -12.60
CA GLU A 176 12.76 9.22 -14.01
C GLU A 176 12.96 8.00 -14.95
N THR A 177 13.80 7.05 -14.52
CA THR A 177 14.02 5.74 -15.17
C THR A 177 12.78 4.86 -15.17
N MET A 178 12.03 4.80 -14.07
CA MET A 178 10.74 4.12 -13.99
C MET A 178 9.74 4.76 -14.95
N GLY A 179 9.68 6.09 -15.02
CA GLY A 179 8.82 6.81 -15.95
C GLY A 179 9.13 6.48 -17.42
N LYS A 180 10.43 6.41 -17.78
CA LYS A 180 10.88 6.00 -19.11
C LYS A 180 10.50 4.54 -19.42
N TRP A 181 10.68 3.63 -18.47
CA TRP A 181 10.32 2.23 -18.63
C TRP A 181 8.82 2.02 -18.81
N LEU A 182 8.00 2.70 -18.00
CA LEU A 182 6.54 2.68 -18.10
C LEU A 182 6.04 3.20 -19.45
N LYS A 183 6.67 4.27 -19.97
CA LYS A 183 6.35 4.82 -21.29
C LYS A 183 6.69 3.83 -22.41
N ALA A 184 7.80 3.10 -22.29
CA ALA A 184 8.19 2.07 -23.26
C ALA A 184 7.31 0.80 -23.16
N ASN A 185 6.82 0.48 -21.96
CA ASN A 185 6.07 -0.73 -21.63
C ASN A 185 4.62 -0.41 -21.25
N SER A 186 3.87 0.20 -22.18
CA SER A 186 2.46 0.60 -21.94
C SER A 186 1.53 -0.57 -21.58
N TRP A 187 1.92 -1.81 -21.90
CA TRP A 187 1.22 -3.03 -21.53
C TRP A 187 1.11 -3.23 -20.00
N TYR A 188 2.02 -2.62 -19.21
CA TYR A 188 2.00 -2.66 -17.76
C TYR A 188 0.81 -1.87 -17.18
N GLN A 189 0.44 -0.76 -17.83
CA GLN A 189 -0.64 0.13 -17.37
C GLN A 189 -1.96 -0.05 -18.11
N SER A 190 -1.96 -0.68 -19.29
CA SER A 190 -3.15 -0.79 -20.15
C SER A 190 -4.23 -1.75 -19.63
N GLY A 191 -3.98 -2.47 -18.53
CA GLY A 191 -4.91 -3.47 -17.98
C GLY A 191 -5.13 -4.70 -18.86
N GLN A 192 -4.45 -4.78 -20.03
CA GLN A 192 -4.62 -5.88 -20.99
C GLN A 192 -4.14 -7.23 -20.44
N ASN A 193 -3.15 -7.21 -19.54
CA ASN A 193 -2.61 -8.41 -18.89
C ASN A 193 -2.38 -8.17 -17.39
N PRO A 194 -3.42 -8.22 -16.54
CA PRO A 194 -3.30 -7.93 -15.11
C PRO A 194 -2.38 -8.91 -14.39
N ARG A 195 -2.31 -10.18 -14.86
CA ARG A 195 -1.37 -11.18 -14.33
C ARG A 195 0.09 -10.80 -14.61
N ALA A 196 0.38 -10.28 -15.80
CA ALA A 196 1.73 -9.85 -16.18
C ALA A 196 2.18 -8.63 -15.39
N ALA A 197 1.27 -7.67 -15.17
CA ALA A 197 1.55 -6.48 -14.36
C ALA A 197 1.84 -6.83 -12.90
N ARG A 198 1.06 -7.75 -12.29
CA ARG A 198 1.31 -8.23 -10.91
C ARG A 198 2.65 -8.94 -10.78
N LEU A 199 2.97 -9.83 -11.72
CA LEU A 199 4.25 -10.54 -11.74
C LEU A 199 5.44 -9.58 -11.94
N ALA A 200 5.30 -8.58 -12.80
CA ALA A 200 6.33 -7.57 -12.99
C ALA A 200 6.58 -6.74 -11.71
N ALA A 201 5.53 -6.45 -10.93
CA ALA A 201 5.68 -5.77 -9.64
C ALA A 201 6.41 -6.65 -8.60
N GLU A 202 6.10 -7.94 -8.55
CA GLU A 202 6.77 -8.92 -7.68
C GLU A 202 8.26 -9.07 -8.04
N LEU A 203 8.56 -9.27 -9.34
CA LEU A 203 9.94 -9.35 -9.84
C LEU A 203 10.74 -8.07 -9.59
N PHE A 204 10.09 -6.90 -9.62
CA PHE A 204 10.74 -5.63 -9.31
C PHE A 204 11.14 -5.54 -7.84
N GLU A 205 10.32 -6.06 -6.92
CA GLU A 205 10.67 -6.10 -5.50
C GLU A 205 11.80 -7.09 -5.23
N ASP A 206 11.80 -8.26 -5.88
CA ASP A 206 12.92 -9.21 -5.80
C ASP A 206 14.24 -8.59 -6.28
N ILE A 207 14.20 -7.83 -7.38
CA ILE A 207 15.36 -7.12 -7.91
C ILE A 207 15.86 -6.06 -6.93
N ARG A 208 14.97 -5.37 -6.22
CA ARG A 208 15.37 -4.42 -5.16
C ARG A 208 16.02 -5.13 -3.97
N GLN A 209 15.50 -6.29 -3.58
CA GLN A 209 16.11 -7.13 -2.54
C GLN A 209 17.50 -7.65 -2.94
N ASP A 210 17.72 -7.91 -4.23
CA ASP A 210 19.03 -8.26 -4.80
C ASP A 210 20.03 -7.08 -4.81
N GLY A 211 19.61 -5.89 -4.36
CA GLY A 211 20.45 -4.70 -4.21
C GLY A 211 20.52 -3.80 -5.45
N PHE A 212 19.58 -3.94 -6.39
CA PHE A 212 19.50 -3.05 -7.55
C PHE A 212 18.75 -1.74 -7.21
N ASP A 213 19.29 -0.61 -7.68
CA ASP A 213 18.72 0.71 -7.44
C ASP A 213 17.57 1.00 -8.43
N PRO A 214 16.34 1.34 -7.98
CA PRO A 214 15.24 1.74 -8.86
C PRO A 214 15.53 2.98 -9.70
N ASN A 215 16.57 3.76 -9.39
CA ASN A 215 16.99 4.91 -10.20
C ASN A 215 17.96 4.54 -11.33
N ASP A 216 18.47 3.32 -11.37
CA ASP A 216 19.37 2.86 -12.43
C ASP A 216 18.58 2.23 -13.60
N ALA A 217 19.01 2.52 -14.83
CA ALA A 217 18.40 1.93 -16.01
C ALA A 217 18.68 0.42 -16.12
N GLY A 218 19.79 -0.04 -15.52
CA GLY A 218 20.15 -1.45 -15.44
C GLY A 218 19.13 -2.32 -14.69
N THR A 219 18.48 -1.77 -13.68
CA THR A 219 17.42 -2.41 -12.90
C THR A 219 16.24 -2.80 -13.79
N TYR A 220 15.86 -1.92 -14.71
CA TYR A 220 14.76 -2.16 -15.66
C TYR A 220 15.13 -3.12 -16.79
N ALA A 221 16.42 -3.18 -17.16
CA ALA A 221 16.92 -4.18 -18.11
C ALA A 221 16.87 -5.60 -17.51
N GLU A 222 17.28 -5.77 -16.25
CA GLU A 222 17.13 -7.04 -15.52
C GLU A 222 15.66 -7.39 -15.27
N LEU A 223 14.82 -6.40 -14.95
CA LEU A 223 13.36 -6.58 -14.86
C LEU A 223 12.78 -7.13 -16.17
N ASN A 224 13.09 -6.50 -17.31
CA ASN A 224 12.65 -6.96 -18.62
C ASN A 224 13.11 -8.39 -18.93
N LYS A 225 14.36 -8.73 -18.58
CA LYS A 225 14.90 -10.08 -18.77
C LYS A 225 14.15 -11.13 -17.93
N ARG A 226 13.85 -10.83 -16.66
CA ARG A 226 13.08 -11.73 -15.78
C ARG A 226 11.64 -11.85 -16.25
N ILE A 227 11.01 -10.76 -16.69
CA ILE A 227 9.63 -10.80 -17.23
C ILE A 227 9.59 -11.62 -18.53
N ARG A 228 10.56 -11.46 -19.45
CA ARG A 228 10.63 -12.27 -20.68
C ARG A 228 10.77 -13.77 -20.38
N ALA A 229 11.56 -14.12 -19.37
CA ALA A 229 11.70 -15.51 -18.93
C ALA A 229 10.41 -16.06 -18.32
N ALA A 230 9.70 -15.25 -17.52
CA ALA A 230 8.49 -15.67 -16.83
C ALA A 230 7.23 -15.64 -17.73
N ILE A 231 7.21 -14.78 -18.76
CA ILE A 231 6.10 -14.61 -19.69
C ILE A 231 6.62 -14.65 -21.14
N PRO A 232 6.95 -15.85 -21.66
CA PRO A 232 7.46 -15.99 -23.03
C PRO A 232 6.51 -15.44 -24.10
N ARG A 233 5.20 -15.50 -23.87
CA ARG A 233 4.18 -14.96 -24.77
C ARG A 233 4.12 -13.42 -24.83
N ALA A 234 4.70 -12.72 -23.85
CA ALA A 234 4.74 -11.27 -23.82
C ALA A 234 6.12 -10.72 -24.20
N ALA A 235 7.07 -11.59 -24.56
CA ALA A 235 8.45 -11.21 -24.83
C ALA A 235 8.59 -10.16 -25.93
N ASP A 236 7.77 -10.26 -26.98
CA ASP A 236 7.76 -9.34 -28.13
C ASP A 236 7.19 -7.95 -27.78
N THR A 237 6.41 -7.86 -26.70
CA THR A 237 5.77 -6.61 -26.23
C THR A 237 6.67 -5.82 -25.28
N ILE A 238 7.73 -6.45 -24.75
CA ILE A 238 8.62 -5.87 -23.74
C ILE A 238 9.77 -5.12 -24.42
N LYS A 239 9.82 -3.80 -24.22
CA LYS A 239 10.82 -2.93 -24.80
C LYS A 239 11.86 -2.53 -23.76
N ASP A 240 13.14 -2.64 -24.14
CA ASP A 240 14.25 -2.15 -23.34
C ASP A 240 14.35 -0.63 -23.45
N ILE A 241 14.66 0.01 -22.32
CA ILE A 241 15.05 1.41 -22.31
C ILE A 241 16.53 1.50 -22.67
N GLU A 242 16.87 2.41 -23.58
CA GLU A 242 18.24 2.56 -24.08
C GLU A 242 19.10 3.22 -23.00
N SER A 243 19.88 2.41 -22.27
CA SER A 243 20.95 2.87 -21.37
C SER A 243 21.94 1.75 -21.11
N ALA A 244 23.22 2.11 -21.21
CA ALA A 244 24.36 1.22 -21.24
C ALA A 244 24.44 0.28 -20.02
N VAL A 245 24.85 -0.95 -20.30
CA VAL A 245 25.23 -2.02 -19.36
C VAL A 245 25.79 -1.46 -18.03
N PRO A 246 25.15 -1.68 -16.88
CA PRO A 246 25.78 -1.37 -15.61
C PRO A 246 26.86 -2.43 -15.31
N THR A 247 28.12 -2.03 -15.27
CA THR A 247 29.13 -2.78 -14.53
C THR A 247 28.79 -2.71 -13.05
N ARG A 248 28.57 -3.87 -12.40
CA ARG A 248 28.43 -4.01 -10.94
C ARG A 248 29.49 -3.15 -10.22
N ARG A 249 29.07 -2.04 -9.62
CA ARG A 249 29.88 -1.35 -8.61
C ARG A 249 29.68 -2.08 -7.30
N ARG A 250 30.52 -3.08 -7.03
CA ARG A 250 30.66 -3.59 -5.67
C ARG A 250 31.25 -2.46 -4.84
N GLU A 251 30.52 -1.99 -3.86
CA GLU A 251 31.04 -1.08 -2.85
C GLU A 251 32.20 -1.77 -2.13
N SER A 252 33.41 -1.35 -2.47
CA SER A 252 34.64 -1.78 -1.83
C SER A 252 34.76 -1.09 -0.48
N GLY A 253 34.69 -1.87 0.60
CA GLY A 253 35.17 -1.47 1.92
C GLY A 253 36.66 -1.05 1.89
N PRO A 254 37.14 -0.36 2.93
CA PRO A 254 38.42 0.34 2.90
C PRO A 254 39.61 -0.61 2.67
N PRO A 255 40.61 -0.21 1.86
CA PRO A 255 41.71 -1.08 1.49
C PRO A 255 42.71 -1.22 2.63
N THR A 256 42.86 -2.41 3.20
CA THR A 256 44.08 -2.78 3.92
C THR A 256 45.15 -3.09 2.89
N GLY A 257 46.14 -2.20 2.81
CA GLY A 257 47.18 -2.24 1.81
C GLY A 257 48.12 -3.43 1.96
N THR A 258 48.59 -3.93 0.84
CA THR A 258 49.99 -4.35 0.69
C THR A 258 50.48 -3.87 -0.67
N SER A 259 51.56 -3.09 -0.63
CA SER A 259 52.32 -2.58 -1.77
C SER A 259 53.02 -3.72 -2.51
N SER A 260 52.99 -3.73 -3.84
CA SER A 260 54.19 -3.37 -4.62
C SER A 260 54.04 -3.59 -6.13
N ALA A 261 54.53 -2.56 -6.82
CA ALA A 261 55.38 -2.60 -8.00
C ALA A 261 54.78 -3.00 -9.36
N ASP A 262 54.93 -2.04 -10.28
CA ASP A 262 55.00 -2.18 -11.74
C ASP A 262 53.70 -2.39 -12.52
N GLY A 263 53.09 -1.25 -12.86
CA GLY A 263 53.11 -0.81 -14.25
C GLY A 263 52.21 -1.54 -15.27
N ARG A 264 51.13 -0.82 -15.62
CA ARG A 264 50.56 -0.67 -16.97
C ARG A 264 49.33 -1.52 -17.32
N ALA A 265 48.32 -0.79 -17.79
CA ALA A 265 46.98 -1.22 -18.15
C ALA A 265 46.91 -2.10 -19.41
N ALA A 266 45.95 -3.06 -19.39
CA ALA A 266 45.07 -3.62 -20.44
C ALA A 266 45.65 -3.99 -21.83
N PRO A 267 45.19 -5.06 -22.55
CA PRO A 267 43.75 -5.36 -22.73
C PRO A 267 43.31 -6.84 -22.95
N VAL A 268 42.00 -7.07 -22.75
CA VAL A 268 41.04 -7.84 -23.59
C VAL A 268 41.29 -9.33 -23.95
N SER A 269 40.23 -10.10 -23.66
CA SER A 269 39.76 -11.36 -24.30
C SER A 269 40.45 -12.69 -23.97
N GLY A 270 39.64 -13.64 -23.46
CA GLY A 270 39.86 -15.08 -23.61
C GLY A 270 40.80 -15.77 -22.61
N ALA A 271 41.04 -15.22 -21.42
CA ALA A 271 42.03 -15.77 -20.49
C ALA A 271 41.57 -17.07 -19.81
N ARG A 272 42.17 -18.20 -20.22
CA ARG A 272 42.20 -19.43 -19.41
C ARG A 272 42.87 -19.09 -18.07
N ARG A 273 42.15 -19.26 -16.95
CA ARG A 273 42.71 -19.07 -15.60
C ARG A 273 43.95 -19.94 -15.44
N THR A 274 45.02 -19.36 -14.89
CA THR A 274 46.25 -20.08 -14.55
C THR A 274 46.15 -20.66 -13.14
N PHE A 275 46.71 -21.84 -12.92
CA PHE A 275 46.71 -22.50 -11.62
C PHE A 275 47.53 -21.68 -10.61
N THR A 276 46.92 -21.30 -9.48
CA THR A 276 47.55 -20.47 -8.45
C THR A 276 47.93 -21.25 -7.19
N ASP A 277 48.76 -20.67 -6.32
CA ASP A 277 49.10 -21.29 -5.03
C ASP A 277 47.88 -21.45 -4.11
N GLN A 278 46.85 -20.63 -4.29
CA GLN A 278 45.59 -20.77 -3.59
C GLN A 278 44.81 -22.02 -4.04
N ASP A 279 44.86 -22.35 -5.33
CA ASP A 279 44.26 -23.57 -5.88
C ASP A 279 44.97 -24.81 -5.34
N LYS A 280 46.30 -24.77 -5.24
CA LYS A 280 47.10 -25.84 -4.64
C LYS A 280 46.77 -26.08 -3.17
N ALA A 281 46.58 -25.01 -2.40
CA ALA A 281 46.18 -25.12 -1.00
C ALA A 281 44.79 -25.76 -0.86
N ARG A 282 43.85 -25.41 -1.74
CA ARG A 282 42.51 -26.00 -1.74
C ARG A 282 42.51 -27.45 -2.20
N MET A 283 43.28 -27.80 -3.23
CA MET A 283 43.43 -29.20 -3.65
C MET A 283 43.93 -30.08 -2.50
N ARG A 284 44.91 -29.60 -1.72
CA ARG A 284 45.36 -30.30 -0.51
C ARG A 284 44.28 -30.44 0.56
N ALA A 285 43.41 -29.45 0.72
CA ALA A 285 42.30 -29.54 1.67
C ALA A 285 41.27 -30.62 1.31
N PHE A 286 41.20 -31.00 0.02
CA PHE A 286 40.35 -32.08 -0.48
C PHE A 286 41.12 -33.39 -0.72
N ASP A 287 42.35 -33.52 -0.18
CA ASP A 287 43.25 -34.67 -0.41
C ASP A 287 43.50 -34.99 -1.90
N ILE A 288 43.45 -33.97 -2.76
CA ILE A 288 43.74 -34.10 -4.20
C ILE A 288 45.23 -33.86 -4.43
N GLU A 289 45.92 -34.84 -4.99
CA GLU A 289 47.35 -34.73 -5.31
C GLU A 289 47.63 -33.70 -6.40
N ASP A 290 48.76 -33.01 -6.25
CA ASP A 290 49.21 -31.91 -7.10
C ASP A 290 49.85 -32.40 -8.42
N THR A 291 49.06 -33.06 -9.26
CA THR A 291 49.47 -33.55 -10.59
C THR A 291 48.96 -32.63 -11.72
N PRO A 292 49.64 -32.56 -12.89
CA PRO A 292 49.23 -31.70 -13.99
C PRO A 292 47.79 -31.96 -14.50
N GLU A 293 47.33 -33.21 -14.44
CA GLU A 293 45.97 -33.59 -14.83
C GLU A 293 44.93 -33.06 -13.82
N ASN A 294 45.20 -33.24 -12.52
CA ASN A 294 44.31 -32.76 -11.47
C ASN A 294 44.20 -31.23 -11.46
N ARG A 295 45.29 -30.50 -11.73
CA ARG A 295 45.27 -29.03 -11.86
C ARG A 295 44.35 -28.56 -12.99
N LYS A 296 44.35 -29.29 -14.11
CA LYS A 296 43.50 -28.96 -15.27
C LYS A 296 42.02 -29.21 -14.98
N ILE A 297 41.70 -30.33 -14.32
CA ILE A 297 40.34 -30.66 -13.90
C ILE A 297 39.86 -29.65 -12.83
N TRP A 298 40.73 -29.30 -11.89
CA TRP A 298 40.46 -28.31 -10.85
C TRP A 298 40.08 -26.95 -11.45
N LEU A 299 40.89 -26.44 -12.38
CA LEU A 299 40.60 -25.17 -13.06
C LEU A 299 39.34 -25.20 -13.95
N ALA A 300 38.94 -26.38 -14.45
CA ALA A 300 37.72 -26.52 -15.24
C ALA A 300 36.46 -26.50 -14.36
N ASN A 301 36.53 -27.12 -13.18
CA ASN A 301 35.39 -27.21 -12.27
C ASN A 301 35.28 -26.02 -11.32
N HIS A 302 36.36 -25.28 -11.09
CA HIS A 302 36.41 -24.19 -10.11
C HIS A 302 36.88 -22.89 -10.80
N PRO A 303 35.96 -22.14 -11.44
CA PRO A 303 36.24 -20.88 -12.13
C PRO A 303 36.44 -19.66 -11.20
#